data_AF-A0A383DST5-F1
#
_entry.id   AF-A0A383DST5-F1
#
_cell.length_a   1.000
_cell.length_b   1.000
_cell.length_c   1.000
_cell.angle_alpha   90.00
_cell.angle_beta   90.00
_cell.angle_gamma   90.00
#
_symmetry.space_group_name_H-M   'P 1'
#
loop_
_entity.id
_entity.type
_entity.pdbx_description
1 polymer ?
#
loop_
_entity_poly.entity_id
_entity_poly.type
_entity_poly.pdbx_seq_one_letter_code
_entity_poly.pdbx_strand_id
1 'polypeptide(L)'
;IFLSYPMNLIGGDFDTPHTFSAGDTISADMMNEIFDYIKNSNKMISASDLIGSWSCIIYTTTGECTTANTQLAEDKKWDNGTGDPLYVYNSNTLEMIADNVSGGTTPDGTYSYTTPLPNMFRCADAQHGGLGKWIVKNNVLFMTFSSGGNAGDPAVEAQNMIVKLKKVTNSKILMEFNPTKPVFAECDKQNLPPNKPSSLTSEKSSSSITLTWTDSQTEAVTGYKVIRKTVVTD
;
A
#
# COMPACT_ATOMS: atom_id res chain seq x y z
N ILE A 1 -16.76 57.19 -3.83
CA ILE A 1 -16.56 56.01 -2.96
C ILE A 1 -16.14 54.86 -3.86
N PHE A 2 -14.87 54.48 -3.78
CA PHE A 2 -14.32 53.28 -4.41
C PHE A 2 -14.90 52.06 -3.71
N LEU A 3 -15.51 51.13 -4.45
CA LEU A 3 -15.81 49.79 -3.94
C LEU A 3 -15.29 48.75 -4.94
N SER A 4 -14.46 47.90 -4.35
CA SER A 4 -13.53 46.92 -4.89
C SER A 4 -14.18 45.70 -5.52
N TYR A 5 -13.52 45.12 -6.52
CA TYR A 5 -13.74 43.75 -7.00
C TYR A 5 -13.45 42.73 -5.89
N PRO A 6 -14.29 41.68 -5.70
CA PRO A 6 -13.85 40.49 -5.00
C PRO A 6 -12.97 39.64 -5.93
N MET A 7 -11.81 39.26 -5.40
CA MET A 7 -10.81 38.40 -6.01
C MET A 7 -11.40 37.03 -6.34
N ASN A 8 -11.30 36.61 -7.61
CA ASN A 8 -11.36 35.20 -7.96
C ASN A 8 -10.07 34.54 -7.44
N LEU A 9 -10.20 33.74 -6.40
CA LEU A 9 -9.18 32.80 -5.97
C LEU A 9 -9.14 31.68 -7.02
N ILE A 10 -8.43 31.92 -8.12
CA ILE A 10 -8.00 30.84 -9.02
C ILE A 10 -6.97 30.08 -8.20
N GLY A 11 -7.36 28.92 -7.67
CA GLY A 11 -6.43 27.97 -7.07
C GLY A 11 -5.34 27.71 -8.08
N GLY A 12 -4.11 28.12 -7.73
CA GLY A 12 -2.97 28.02 -8.62
C GLY A 12 -2.87 26.61 -9.16
N ASP A 13 -2.68 26.52 -10.48
CA ASP A 13 -2.29 25.29 -11.15
C ASP A 13 -1.14 24.66 -10.38
N PHE A 14 -1.22 23.33 -10.23
CA PHE A 14 -0.20 22.44 -9.68
C PHE A 14 1.22 23.02 -9.77
N ASP A 15 1.72 23.55 -8.67
CA ASP A 15 3.10 24.00 -8.55
C ASP A 15 3.96 22.77 -8.24
N THR A 16 4.78 22.34 -9.19
CA THR A 16 5.79 21.32 -8.88
C THR A 16 6.70 21.91 -7.81
N PRO A 17 6.79 21.32 -6.60
CA PRO A 17 7.48 21.94 -5.46
C PRO A 17 8.97 22.22 -5.72
N HIS A 18 9.54 21.65 -6.79
CA HIS A 18 10.92 21.81 -7.21
C HIS A 18 11.00 22.05 -8.71
N THR A 19 11.34 23.27 -9.11
CA THR A 19 11.73 23.63 -10.49
C THR A 19 13.24 23.83 -10.52
N PHE A 20 13.94 23.07 -11.36
CA PHE A 20 15.38 23.22 -11.55
C PHE A 20 15.66 24.22 -12.67
N SER A 21 16.55 25.16 -12.40
CA SER A 21 17.08 26.12 -13.37
C SER A 21 18.41 25.64 -13.95
N ALA A 22 18.76 26.14 -15.13
CA ALA A 22 20.07 25.85 -15.72
C ALA A 22 21.18 26.37 -14.80
N GLY A 23 22.07 25.47 -14.37
CA GLY A 23 23.15 25.77 -13.42
C GLY A 23 22.89 25.31 -11.99
N ASP A 24 21.69 24.81 -11.68
CA ASP A 24 21.41 24.25 -10.35
C ASP A 24 22.23 22.98 -10.11
N THR A 25 22.84 22.89 -8.93
CA THR A 25 23.59 21.72 -8.49
C THR A 25 22.68 20.81 -7.68
N ILE A 26 22.40 19.62 -8.22
CA ILE A 26 21.58 18.60 -7.55
C ILE A 26 22.50 17.65 -6.78
N SER A 27 22.13 17.28 -5.55
CA SER A 27 22.92 16.33 -4.78
C SER A 27 22.87 14.93 -5.43
N ALA A 28 23.97 14.19 -5.33
CA ALA A 28 24.02 12.81 -5.78
C ALA A 28 22.96 11.95 -5.04
N ASP A 29 22.67 12.26 -3.78
CA ASP A 29 21.66 11.56 -2.99
C ASP A 29 20.25 11.74 -3.57
N MET A 30 19.87 12.97 -3.94
CA MET A 30 18.57 13.22 -4.57
C MET A 30 18.44 12.53 -5.93
N MET A 31 19.51 12.55 -6.75
CA MET A 31 19.48 11.86 -8.04
C MET A 31 19.43 10.34 -7.88
N ASN A 32 20.14 9.78 -6.91
CA ASN A 32 20.10 8.35 -6.61
C ASN A 32 18.71 7.92 -6.11
N GLU A 33 18.05 8.74 -5.30
CA GLU A 33 16.67 8.49 -4.86
C GLU A 33 15.70 8.45 -6.05
N ILE A 34 15.82 9.38 -6.99
CA ILE A 34 15.01 9.39 -8.23
C ILE A 34 15.28 8.13 -9.07
N PHE A 35 16.55 7.74 -9.24
CA PHE A 35 16.88 6.52 -9.97
C PHE A 35 16.35 5.26 -9.28
N ASP A 36 16.44 5.20 -7.96
CA ASP A 36 15.89 4.10 -7.18
C ASP A 36 14.36 4.05 -7.30
N TYR A 37 13.68 5.19 -7.31
CA TYR A 37 12.25 5.28 -7.58
C TYR A 37 11.90 4.70 -8.96
N ILE A 38 12.55 5.19 -10.03
CA ILE A 38 12.31 4.72 -11.40
C ILE A 38 12.57 3.21 -11.55
N LYS A 39 13.66 2.71 -10.95
CA LYS A 39 14.02 1.29 -11.00
C LYS A 39 13.00 0.42 -10.26
N ASN A 40 12.53 0.88 -9.10
CA ASN A 40 11.59 0.12 -8.28
C ASN A 40 10.16 0.13 -8.82
N SER A 41 9.71 1.22 -9.46
CA SER A 41 8.39 1.31 -10.08
C SER A 41 8.27 0.47 -11.36
N ASN A 42 9.39 0.21 -12.06
CA ASN A 42 9.42 -0.66 -13.25
C ASN A 42 9.63 -2.15 -12.94
N LYS A 43 9.92 -2.49 -11.68
CA LYS A 43 10.12 -3.88 -11.28
C LYS A 43 8.76 -4.59 -11.19
N MET A 44 8.65 -5.75 -11.81
CA MET A 44 7.48 -6.62 -11.66
C MET A 44 7.26 -6.97 -10.19
N ILE A 45 5.99 -7.00 -9.78
CA ILE A 45 5.56 -7.39 -8.44
C ILE A 45 5.80 -8.88 -8.26
N SER A 46 6.53 -9.21 -7.20
CA SER A 46 6.74 -10.58 -6.73
C SER A 46 5.83 -10.88 -5.53
N ALA A 47 5.63 -12.16 -5.22
CA ALA A 47 4.81 -12.55 -4.06
C ALA A 47 5.35 -11.95 -2.75
N SER A 48 6.67 -11.91 -2.57
CA SER A 48 7.32 -11.29 -1.39
C SER A 48 7.03 -9.79 -1.25
N ASP A 49 6.79 -9.08 -2.35
CA ASP A 49 6.42 -7.67 -2.29
C ASP A 49 5.01 -7.52 -1.71
N LEU A 50 4.12 -8.48 -1.97
CA LEU A 50 2.72 -8.49 -1.52
C LEU A 50 2.55 -8.98 -0.09
N ILE A 51 3.38 -9.92 0.40
CA ILE A 51 3.25 -10.46 1.77
C ILE A 51 3.28 -9.33 2.81
N GLY A 52 2.33 -9.38 3.73
CA GLY A 52 2.17 -8.44 4.84
C GLY A 52 0.76 -7.87 4.93
N SER A 53 0.62 -6.90 5.84
CA SER A 53 -0.61 -6.17 6.10
C SER A 53 -0.67 -4.91 5.25
N TRP A 54 -1.85 -4.61 4.70
CA TRP A 54 -2.12 -3.43 3.90
C TRP A 54 -3.37 -2.72 4.41
N SER A 55 -3.31 -1.39 4.48
CA SER A 55 -4.48 -0.54 4.67
C SER A 55 -4.94 -0.08 3.29
N CYS A 56 -6.20 -0.31 2.96
CA CYS A 56 -6.74 -0.06 1.63
C CYS A 56 -7.94 0.89 1.69
N ILE A 57 -7.96 1.85 0.77
CA ILE A 57 -9.15 2.63 0.43
C ILE A 57 -9.68 2.09 -0.89
N ILE A 58 -10.94 1.68 -0.90
CA ILE A 58 -11.57 1.02 -2.03
C ILE A 58 -12.69 1.90 -2.52
N TYR A 59 -12.81 2.08 -3.83
CA TYR A 59 -13.87 2.88 -4.45
C TYR A 59 -14.46 2.19 -5.66
N THR A 60 -15.76 2.43 -5.85
CA THR A 60 -16.54 1.92 -6.98
C THR A 60 -17.76 2.81 -7.21
N THR A 61 -18.47 2.58 -8.30
CA THR A 61 -19.75 3.25 -8.57
C THR A 61 -20.86 2.67 -7.71
N THR A 62 -21.93 3.44 -7.48
CA THR A 62 -23.14 2.96 -6.77
C THR A 62 -23.70 1.66 -7.37
N GLY A 63 -24.27 0.79 -6.53
CA GLY A 63 -24.75 -0.54 -6.93
C GLY A 63 -24.88 -1.49 -5.74
N GLU A 64 -24.56 -2.78 -5.94
CA GLU A 64 -24.65 -3.82 -4.91
C GLU A 64 -23.94 -3.45 -3.61
N CYS A 65 -22.79 -2.76 -3.70
CA CYS A 65 -22.03 -2.31 -2.53
C CYS A 65 -22.81 -1.30 -1.67
N THR A 66 -23.60 -0.42 -2.29
CA THR A 66 -24.46 0.54 -1.56
C THR A 66 -25.65 -0.18 -0.90
N THR A 67 -26.23 -1.20 -1.55
CA THR A 67 -27.29 -2.01 -0.96
C THR A 67 -26.81 -2.79 0.26
N ALA A 68 -25.56 -3.26 0.22
CA ALA A 68 -24.91 -3.99 1.29
C ALA A 68 -24.73 -3.15 2.58
N ASN A 69 -24.72 -1.81 2.48
CA ASN A 69 -24.57 -0.90 3.63
C ASN A 69 -25.58 -1.09 4.76
N THR A 70 -26.79 -1.56 4.44
CA THR A 70 -27.85 -1.76 5.44
C THR A 70 -27.47 -2.77 6.52
N GLN A 71 -26.55 -3.69 6.21
CA GLN A 71 -26.06 -4.73 7.12
C GLN A 71 -24.74 -4.36 7.79
N LEU A 72 -24.10 -3.28 7.36
CA LEU A 72 -22.80 -2.86 7.87
C LEU A 72 -22.97 -1.86 9.03
N ALA A 73 -22.06 -1.95 10.00
CA ALA A 73 -21.91 -0.92 11.02
C ALA A 73 -21.58 0.44 10.37
N GLU A 74 -21.93 1.55 11.03
CA GLU A 74 -21.83 2.90 10.45
C GLU A 74 -20.41 3.22 9.94
N ASP A 75 -19.39 2.84 10.70
CA ASP A 75 -17.97 3.03 10.37
C ASP A 75 -17.46 2.14 9.22
N LYS A 76 -18.29 1.19 8.76
CA LYS A 76 -17.99 0.21 7.71
C LYS A 76 -18.83 0.37 6.46
N LYS A 77 -19.73 1.35 6.40
CA LYS A 77 -20.57 1.59 5.23
C LYS A 77 -19.73 2.09 4.04
N TRP A 78 -20.25 1.82 2.85
CA TRP A 78 -19.77 2.41 1.60
C TRP A 78 -20.44 3.76 1.38
N ASP A 79 -19.73 4.84 1.68
CA ASP A 79 -20.26 6.19 1.56
C ASP A 79 -19.14 7.12 1.08
N ASN A 80 -19.52 8.17 0.36
CA ASN A 80 -18.60 9.27 0.04
C ASN A 80 -18.82 10.51 0.92
N GLY A 81 -19.87 10.53 1.74
CA GLY A 81 -20.19 11.62 2.67
C GLY A 81 -20.62 12.92 1.97
N THR A 82 -20.70 12.95 0.64
CA THR A 82 -21.05 14.14 -0.14
C THR A 82 -22.47 14.06 -0.72
N GLY A 83 -23.09 12.86 -0.69
CA GLY A 83 -24.38 12.62 -1.33
C GLY A 83 -24.31 12.52 -2.86
N ASP A 84 -23.10 12.52 -3.44
CA ASP A 84 -22.88 12.30 -4.88
C ASP A 84 -23.05 10.81 -5.22
N PRO A 85 -23.95 10.41 -6.14
CA PRO A 85 -24.15 9.01 -6.48
C PRO A 85 -23.07 8.42 -7.43
N LEU A 86 -22.10 9.20 -7.88
CA LEU A 86 -21.15 8.78 -8.91
C LEU A 86 -20.15 7.74 -8.39
N TYR A 87 -19.69 7.88 -7.14
CA TYR A 87 -18.79 6.91 -6.51
C TYR A 87 -19.03 6.82 -5.00
N VAL A 88 -18.73 5.66 -4.43
CA VAL A 88 -18.71 5.40 -2.99
C VAL A 88 -17.36 4.81 -2.61
N TYR A 89 -16.94 4.98 -1.35
CA TYR A 89 -15.70 4.38 -0.86
C TYR A 89 -15.88 3.62 0.45
N ASN A 90 -14.93 2.74 0.74
CA ASN A 90 -14.81 2.03 2.01
C ASN A 90 -13.33 1.85 2.38
N SER A 91 -13.04 1.81 3.68
CA SER A 91 -11.70 1.49 4.18
C SER A 91 -11.65 0.05 4.67
N ASN A 92 -10.54 -0.64 4.37
CA ASN A 92 -10.39 -2.05 4.68
C ASN A 92 -8.93 -2.40 4.97
N THR A 93 -8.69 -3.55 5.59
CA THR A 93 -7.35 -4.10 5.75
C THR A 93 -7.22 -5.39 4.96
N LEU A 94 -6.08 -5.56 4.30
CA LEU A 94 -5.79 -6.74 3.50
C LEU A 94 -4.53 -7.41 4.05
N GLU A 95 -4.69 -8.62 4.54
CA GLU A 95 -3.59 -9.46 4.98
C GLU A 95 -3.22 -10.42 3.86
N MET A 96 -2.02 -10.28 3.32
CA MET A 96 -1.42 -11.18 2.33
C MET A 96 -0.47 -12.12 3.05
N ILE A 97 -0.85 -13.38 3.15
CA ILE A 97 -0.24 -14.36 4.04
C ILE A 97 0.66 -15.29 3.22
N ALA A 98 1.87 -15.51 3.73
CA ALA A 98 2.81 -16.43 3.14
C ALA A 98 2.25 -17.86 3.13
N ASP A 99 2.63 -18.65 2.14
CA ASP A 99 2.36 -20.09 2.14
C ASP A 99 2.97 -20.72 3.41
N ASN A 100 2.11 -21.31 4.24
CA ASN A 100 2.52 -22.02 5.45
C ASN A 100 2.55 -23.50 5.13
N VAL A 101 3.76 -24.07 5.12
CA VAL A 101 3.97 -25.51 4.95
C VAL A 101 3.43 -26.25 6.17
N SER A 102 2.14 -26.58 6.16
CA SER A 102 1.49 -27.32 7.23
C SER A 102 1.67 -28.81 6.95
N GLY A 103 2.80 -29.38 7.38
CA GLY A 103 3.01 -30.84 7.38
C GLY A 103 3.45 -31.49 6.05
N GLY A 104 3.89 -30.71 5.07
CA GLY A 104 4.53 -31.19 3.83
C GLY A 104 5.95 -30.64 3.68
N THR A 105 6.77 -31.20 2.78
CA THR A 105 8.19 -30.81 2.62
C THR A 105 8.45 -29.75 1.55
N THR A 106 7.42 -29.23 0.89
CA THR A 106 7.53 -28.18 -0.13
C THR A 106 6.37 -27.20 -0.05
N PRO A 107 6.62 -25.87 -0.06
CA PRO A 107 5.59 -24.86 -0.33
C PRO A 107 4.84 -25.22 -1.61
N ASP A 108 3.52 -25.19 -1.60
CA ASP A 108 2.69 -25.47 -2.79
C ASP A 108 2.72 -24.27 -3.78
N GLY A 109 3.36 -23.16 -3.38
CA GLY A 109 3.50 -21.96 -4.17
C GLY A 109 2.21 -21.13 -4.22
N THR A 110 1.23 -21.48 -3.40
CA THR A 110 -0.07 -20.83 -3.31
C THR A 110 -0.18 -20.10 -1.97
N TYR A 111 -0.37 -18.80 -2.06
CA TYR A 111 -0.47 -17.93 -0.91
C TYR A 111 -1.94 -17.78 -0.50
N SER A 112 -2.20 -17.23 0.68
CA SER A 112 -3.56 -16.94 1.13
C SER A 112 -3.73 -15.48 1.48
N TYR A 113 -4.98 -15.02 1.52
CA TYR A 113 -5.29 -13.68 2.00
C TYR A 113 -6.51 -13.72 2.91
N THR A 114 -6.64 -12.69 3.75
CA THR A 114 -7.85 -12.42 4.51
C THR A 114 -8.16 -10.93 4.56
N THR A 115 -9.44 -10.59 4.70
CA THR A 115 -9.91 -9.22 4.94
C THR A 115 -11.00 -9.26 6.01
N PRO A 116 -11.15 -8.22 6.84
CA PRO A 116 -12.30 -8.06 7.72
C PRO A 116 -13.58 -7.80 6.89
N LEU A 117 -14.68 -7.65 7.61
CA LEU A 117 -15.95 -7.15 7.09
C LEU A 117 -15.85 -5.63 6.78
N PRO A 118 -16.35 -5.14 5.63
CA PRO A 118 -16.96 -5.88 4.52
C PRO A 118 -15.93 -6.63 3.66
N ASN A 119 -16.32 -7.72 2.99
CA ASN A 119 -15.42 -8.41 2.07
C ASN A 119 -15.01 -7.48 0.91
N MET A 120 -13.72 -7.10 0.86
CA MET A 120 -13.24 -6.14 -0.14
C MET A 120 -13.34 -6.65 -1.59
N PHE A 121 -13.23 -7.96 -1.78
CA PHE A 121 -13.30 -8.59 -3.10
C PHE A 121 -14.73 -8.99 -3.48
N ARG A 122 -15.70 -8.79 -2.58
CA ARG A 122 -17.11 -9.07 -2.83
C ARG A 122 -18.00 -8.21 -1.94
N CYS A 123 -18.25 -6.98 -2.35
CA CYS A 123 -18.98 -6.01 -1.53
C CYS A 123 -20.44 -6.41 -1.19
N ALA A 124 -21.06 -7.30 -1.98
CA ALA A 124 -22.39 -7.85 -1.67
C ALA A 124 -22.39 -8.75 -0.40
N ASP A 125 -21.22 -9.25 0.02
CA ASP A 125 -21.08 -10.03 1.24
C ASP A 125 -20.80 -9.09 2.43
N ALA A 126 -21.88 -8.55 2.98
CA ALA A 126 -21.85 -7.66 4.15
C ALA A 126 -21.92 -8.41 5.50
N GLN A 127 -21.74 -9.74 5.50
CA GLN A 127 -21.80 -10.54 6.72
C GLN A 127 -20.47 -11.24 7.04
N HIS A 128 -19.61 -11.42 6.05
CA HIS A 128 -18.36 -12.16 6.20
C HIS A 128 -17.17 -11.35 5.69
N GLY A 129 -16.00 -11.63 6.27
CA GLY A 129 -14.73 -11.17 5.73
C GLY A 129 -14.34 -11.92 4.45
N GLY A 130 -13.38 -11.35 3.73
CA GLY A 130 -12.76 -12.00 2.58
C GLY A 130 -11.75 -13.06 3.01
N LEU A 131 -11.73 -14.20 2.32
CA LEU A 131 -10.62 -15.16 2.39
C LEU A 131 -10.46 -15.89 1.06
N GLY A 132 -9.24 -16.30 0.77
CA GLY A 132 -8.97 -17.05 -0.46
C GLY A 132 -7.50 -17.34 -0.65
N LYS A 133 -7.21 -17.93 -1.81
CA LYS A 133 -5.87 -18.26 -2.28
C LYS A 133 -5.45 -17.29 -3.36
N TRP A 134 -4.15 -17.03 -3.50
CA TRP A 134 -3.64 -16.19 -4.59
C TRP A 134 -2.26 -16.60 -5.09
N ILE A 135 -2.01 -16.25 -6.35
CA ILE A 135 -0.68 -16.26 -6.99
C ILE A 135 -0.54 -14.98 -7.82
N VAL A 136 0.68 -14.48 -7.96
CA VAL A 136 0.97 -13.30 -8.79
C VAL A 136 1.85 -13.66 -9.98
N LYS A 137 1.47 -13.19 -11.17
CA LYS A 137 2.25 -13.30 -12.41
C LYS A 137 2.05 -12.04 -13.23
N ASN A 138 3.14 -11.42 -13.71
CA ASN A 138 3.11 -10.24 -14.59
C ASN A 138 2.21 -9.10 -14.07
N ASN A 139 2.32 -8.76 -12.78
CA ASN A 139 1.48 -7.76 -12.10
C ASN A 139 -0.03 -8.07 -12.13
N VAL A 140 -0.39 -9.34 -12.31
CA VAL A 140 -1.76 -9.82 -12.23
C VAL A 140 -1.84 -10.83 -11.10
N LEU A 141 -2.77 -10.60 -10.19
CA LEU A 141 -3.14 -11.51 -9.12
C LEU A 141 -4.24 -12.44 -9.66
N PHE A 142 -3.98 -13.74 -9.60
CA PHE A 142 -4.98 -14.77 -9.82
C PHE A 142 -5.36 -15.29 -8.46
N MET A 143 -6.63 -15.21 -8.11
CA MET A 143 -7.09 -15.58 -6.77
C MET A 143 -8.43 -16.27 -6.78
N THR A 144 -8.71 -17.02 -5.72
CA THR A 144 -10.07 -17.41 -5.36
C THR A 144 -10.64 -16.35 -4.42
N PHE A 145 -11.94 -16.11 -4.44
CA PHE A 145 -12.60 -15.22 -3.49
C PHE A 145 -13.68 -15.95 -2.70
N SER A 146 -13.91 -15.52 -1.46
CA SER A 146 -14.93 -16.13 -0.60
C SER A 146 -16.34 -15.61 -0.88
N SER A 147 -17.33 -16.47 -0.60
CA SER A 147 -18.75 -16.14 -0.63
C SER A 147 -19.47 -16.84 0.51
N GLY A 148 -20.20 -16.09 1.33
CA GLY A 148 -20.95 -16.63 2.47
C GLY A 148 -20.03 -17.28 3.51
N GLY A 149 -18.85 -16.69 3.73
CA GLY A 149 -17.85 -17.20 4.66
C GLY A 149 -17.06 -18.42 4.19
N ASN A 150 -17.34 -18.97 3.00
CA ASN A 150 -16.61 -20.11 2.45
C ASN A 150 -15.55 -19.65 1.43
N ALA A 151 -14.34 -20.19 1.52
CA ALA A 151 -13.30 -19.95 0.52
C ALA A 151 -13.70 -20.52 -0.85
N GLY A 152 -13.34 -19.81 -1.92
CA GLY A 152 -13.54 -20.29 -3.29
C GLY A 152 -12.62 -21.47 -3.64
N ASP A 153 -13.15 -22.38 -4.46
CA ASP A 153 -12.46 -23.52 -5.06
C ASP A 153 -11.81 -23.09 -6.40
N PRO A 154 -10.47 -23.22 -6.55
CA PRO A 154 -9.79 -22.84 -7.78
C PRO A 154 -10.23 -23.63 -9.02
N ALA A 155 -10.85 -24.81 -8.84
CA ALA A 155 -11.40 -25.61 -9.95
C ALA A 155 -12.71 -25.04 -10.51
N VAL A 156 -13.34 -24.07 -9.83
CA VAL A 156 -14.61 -23.46 -10.22
C VAL A 156 -14.36 -22.03 -10.70
N GLU A 157 -14.46 -21.81 -12.02
CA GLU A 157 -14.17 -20.50 -12.64
C GLU A 157 -14.92 -19.33 -12.00
N ALA A 158 -16.21 -19.52 -11.67
CA ALA A 158 -17.04 -18.49 -11.06
C ALA A 158 -16.60 -18.07 -9.64
N GLN A 159 -15.68 -18.81 -9.02
CA GLN A 159 -15.12 -18.52 -7.69
C GLN A 159 -13.69 -17.96 -7.77
N ASN A 160 -13.21 -17.73 -8.99
CA ASN A 160 -11.91 -17.14 -9.28
C ASN A 160 -12.07 -15.66 -9.68
N MET A 161 -11.05 -14.88 -9.38
CA MET A 161 -10.96 -13.46 -9.72
C MET A 161 -9.56 -13.12 -10.20
N ILE A 162 -9.52 -12.18 -11.14
CA ILE A 162 -8.31 -11.53 -11.61
C ILE A 162 -8.26 -10.11 -11.03
N VAL A 163 -7.16 -9.78 -10.36
CA VAL A 163 -6.88 -8.43 -9.88
C VAL A 163 -5.66 -7.90 -10.62
N LYS A 164 -5.82 -6.79 -11.35
CA LYS A 164 -4.70 -6.09 -11.97
C LYS A 164 -4.00 -5.26 -10.92
N LEU A 165 -2.69 -5.35 -10.86
CA LEU A 165 -1.86 -4.62 -9.92
C LEU A 165 -1.04 -3.56 -10.65
N LYS A 166 -0.93 -2.39 -10.05
CA LYS A 166 0.06 -1.37 -10.43
C LYS A 166 0.88 -1.01 -9.21
N LYS A 167 2.19 -1.23 -9.30
CA LYS A 167 3.14 -0.79 -8.28
C LYS A 167 3.36 0.71 -8.42
N VAL A 168 3.10 1.47 -7.35
CA VAL A 168 3.46 2.89 -7.28
C VAL A 168 4.82 3.00 -6.62
N THR A 169 4.96 2.41 -5.43
CA THR A 169 6.21 2.30 -4.67
C THR A 169 6.35 0.88 -4.09
N ASN A 170 7.39 0.62 -3.30
CA ASN A 170 7.50 -0.63 -2.55
C ASN A 170 6.45 -0.79 -1.44
N SER A 171 5.83 0.32 -1.01
CA SER A 171 4.83 0.37 0.05
C SER A 171 3.46 0.81 -0.42
N LYS A 172 3.27 1.16 -1.70
CA LYS A 172 1.98 1.58 -2.25
C LYS A 172 1.67 0.84 -3.54
N ILE A 173 0.51 0.19 -3.58
CA ILE A 173 -0.01 -0.52 -4.75
C ILE A 173 -1.43 -0.07 -5.07
N LEU A 174 -1.76 -0.09 -6.36
CA LEU A 174 -3.12 0.10 -6.86
C LEU A 174 -3.64 -1.23 -7.37
N MET A 175 -4.92 -1.49 -7.15
CA MET A 175 -5.62 -2.68 -7.61
C MET A 175 -6.83 -2.28 -8.45
N GLU A 176 -7.11 -3.04 -9.50
CA GLU A 176 -8.36 -2.99 -10.27
C GLU A 176 -8.91 -4.41 -10.40
N PHE A 177 -10.16 -4.61 -10.00
CA PHE A 177 -10.84 -5.90 -10.09
C PHE A 177 -12.35 -5.73 -10.27
N ASN A 178 -13.01 -6.77 -10.80
CA ASN A 178 -14.42 -6.70 -11.19
C ASN A 178 -15.22 -7.84 -10.56
N PRO A 179 -15.72 -7.72 -9.30
CA PRO A 179 -16.66 -8.70 -8.74
C PRO A 179 -17.98 -8.71 -9.52
N THR A 180 -18.58 -7.53 -9.66
CA THR A 180 -19.80 -7.27 -10.45
C THR A 180 -19.64 -5.98 -11.28
N LYS A 181 -19.03 -4.97 -10.66
CA LYS A 181 -18.61 -3.72 -11.28
C LYS A 181 -17.12 -3.49 -11.03
N PRO A 182 -16.45 -2.63 -11.81
CA PRO A 182 -15.07 -2.24 -11.51
C PRO A 182 -14.93 -1.62 -10.13
N VAL A 183 -13.97 -2.16 -9.39
CA VAL A 183 -13.55 -1.72 -8.07
C VAL A 183 -12.06 -1.39 -8.17
N PHE A 184 -11.71 -0.25 -7.62
CA PHE A 184 -10.33 0.20 -7.52
C PHE A 184 -9.95 0.26 -6.04
N ALA A 185 -8.74 -0.17 -5.72
CA ALA A 185 -8.22 -0.05 -4.36
C ALA A 185 -6.84 0.58 -4.37
N GLU A 186 -6.63 1.53 -3.44
CA GLU A 186 -5.32 2.08 -3.10
C GLU A 186 -4.90 1.48 -1.78
N CYS A 187 -3.79 0.74 -1.79
CA CYS A 187 -3.32 0.03 -0.62
C CYS A 187 -1.92 0.50 -0.22
N ASP A 188 -1.78 0.88 1.04
CA ASP A 188 -0.53 1.25 1.68
C ASP A 188 -0.09 0.14 2.64
N LYS A 189 1.15 -0.31 2.49
CA LYS A 189 1.74 -1.38 3.29
C LYS A 189 1.95 -0.91 4.72
N GLN A 190 1.52 -1.71 5.66
CA GLN A 190 1.60 -1.43 7.09
C GLN A 190 2.86 -2.06 7.69
N ASN A 191 3.23 -1.60 8.90
CA ASN A 191 4.36 -2.13 9.67
C ASN A 191 5.69 -2.17 8.90
N LEU A 192 5.94 -1.11 8.11
CA LEU A 192 7.20 -0.98 7.38
C LEU A 192 8.38 -0.93 8.35
N PRO A 193 9.53 -1.56 8.00
CA PRO A 193 10.76 -1.37 8.76
C PRO A 193 11.11 0.12 8.85
N PRO A 194 11.69 0.58 9.98
CA PRO A 194 12.13 1.97 10.10
C PRO A 194 13.15 2.32 9.03
N ASN A 195 13.11 3.57 8.56
CA ASN A 195 14.10 4.07 7.63
C ASN A 195 15.50 4.08 8.25
N LYS A 196 16.54 3.96 7.40
CA LYS A 196 17.93 4.08 7.84
C LYS A 196 18.19 5.50 8.41
N PRO A 197 18.87 5.64 9.55
CA PRO A 197 19.34 6.95 10.00
C PRO A 197 20.35 7.53 8.99
N SER A 198 20.45 8.85 8.92
CA SER A 198 21.36 9.56 8.02
C SER A 198 22.38 10.41 8.79
N SER A 199 23.34 11.02 8.07
CA SER A 199 24.27 12.01 8.64
C SER A 199 25.07 11.52 9.85
N LEU A 200 25.48 10.24 9.87
CA LEU A 200 26.32 9.71 10.94
C LEU A 200 27.66 10.44 10.97
N THR A 201 27.93 11.09 12.10
CA THR A 201 29.17 11.81 12.40
C THR A 201 29.75 11.30 13.71
N SER A 202 31.07 11.45 13.86
CA SER A 202 31.79 11.06 15.06
C SER A 202 32.72 12.17 15.51
N GLU A 203 32.65 12.54 16.78
CA GLU A 203 33.57 13.48 17.41
C GLU A 203 34.37 12.75 18.51
N LYS A 204 35.69 12.87 18.45
CA LYS A 204 36.60 12.17 19.36
C LYS A 204 37.05 13.12 20.46
N SER A 205 36.91 12.68 21.71
CA SER A 205 37.56 13.28 22.88
C SER A 205 38.75 12.43 23.32
N SER A 206 39.44 12.83 24.40
CA SER A 206 40.57 12.08 24.94
C SER A 206 40.22 10.66 25.42
N SER A 207 38.96 10.40 25.79
CA SER A 207 38.52 9.10 26.34
C SER A 207 37.17 8.60 25.84
N SER A 208 36.48 9.36 24.98
CA SER A 208 35.17 8.99 24.43
C SER A 208 35.05 9.33 22.95
N ILE A 209 34.10 8.66 22.28
CA ILE A 209 33.65 9.02 20.93
C ILE A 209 32.17 9.32 21.04
N THR A 210 31.78 10.52 20.65
CA THR A 210 30.38 10.92 20.50
C THR A 210 29.95 10.60 19.08
N LEU A 211 28.87 9.84 18.92
CA LEU A 211 28.24 9.57 17.63
C LEU A 211 26.95 10.38 17.53
N THR A 212 26.77 11.10 16.44
CA THR A 212 25.57 11.89 16.16
C THR A 212 25.03 11.49 14.79
N TRP A 213 23.72 11.27 14.69
CA TRP A 213 23.04 10.97 13.43
C TRP A 213 21.68 11.66 13.41
N THR A 214 21.10 11.76 12.21
CA THR A 214 19.75 12.28 12.00
C THR A 214 18.78 11.10 11.96
N ASP A 215 17.76 11.16 12.82
CA ASP A 215 16.61 10.25 12.76
C ASP A 215 15.80 10.55 11.48
N SER A 216 15.37 9.50 10.79
CA SER A 216 14.57 9.61 9.58
C SER A 216 13.09 9.25 9.79
N GLN A 217 12.72 8.62 10.93
CA GLN A 217 11.35 8.24 11.28
C GLN A 217 11.16 8.05 12.81
N THR A 218 11.03 9.16 13.55
CA THR A 218 11.03 9.18 15.03
C THR A 218 10.00 8.26 15.69
N GLU A 219 8.81 8.07 15.11
CA GLU A 219 7.74 7.27 15.74
C GLU A 219 7.85 5.76 15.48
N ALA A 220 8.59 5.36 14.43
CA ALA A 220 8.79 3.96 14.07
C ALA A 220 10.02 3.34 14.76
N VAL A 221 10.92 4.16 15.30
CA VAL A 221 12.21 3.71 15.85
C VAL A 221 12.12 3.51 17.37
N THR A 222 12.26 2.27 17.83
CA THR A 222 12.32 1.95 19.27
C THR A 222 13.75 1.98 19.84
N GLY A 223 14.76 2.14 18.98
CA GLY A 223 16.16 2.24 19.39
C GLY A 223 17.15 2.00 18.24
N TYR A 224 18.41 2.37 18.46
CA TYR A 224 19.49 2.23 17.49
C TYR A 224 20.51 1.19 17.93
N LYS A 225 20.87 0.27 17.02
CA LYS A 225 21.96 -0.68 17.22
C LYS A 225 23.26 -0.11 16.65
N VAL A 226 24.21 0.21 17.51
CA VAL A 226 25.55 0.68 17.11
C VAL A 226 26.47 -0.52 16.89
N ILE A 227 27.08 -0.61 15.71
CA ILE A 227 27.99 -1.70 15.33
C ILE A 227 29.37 -1.11 15.06
N ARG A 228 30.41 -1.68 15.68
CA ARG A 228 31.81 -1.29 15.48
C ARG A 228 32.58 -2.38 14.75
N LYS A 229 33.25 -2.04 13.65
CA LYS A 229 34.23 -2.90 12.99
C LYS A 229 35.63 -2.61 13.55
N THR A 230 36.36 -3.63 13.99
CA THR A 230 37.70 -3.49 14.61
C THR A 230 38.85 -3.95 13.72
N VAL A 231 38.55 -4.51 12.54
CA VAL A 231 39.56 -4.98 11.58
C VAL A 231 39.38 -4.26 10.26
N VAL A 232 40.43 -3.56 9.83
CA VAL A 232 40.61 -3.12 8.44
C VAL A 232 41.36 -4.25 7.77
N THR A 233 40.69 -5.04 6.93
CA THR A 233 41.39 -5.83 5.92
C THR A 233 41.59 -4.88 4.74
N ASP A 234 42.85 -4.52 4.52
CA ASP A 234 43.33 -3.88 3.28
C ASP A 234 43.08 -4.77 2.06
#